data_AF-A0A7V5NY68-F1
#
_entry.id   AF-A0A7V5NY68-F1
#
_cell.length_a   1.000
_cell.length_b   1.000
_cell.length_c   1.000
_cell.angle_alpha   90.00
_cell.angle_beta   90.00
_cell.angle_gamma   90.00
#
_symmetry.space_group_name_H-M   'P 1'
#
loop_
_entity.id
_entity.type
_entity.pdbx_description
1 polymer ?
#
loop_
_entity_poly.entity_id
_entity_poly.type
_entity_poly.pdbx_seq_one_letter_code
_entity_poly.pdbx_strand_id
1 'polypeptide(L)'
;MKGFSRTLIYVLFIVVIFYLFALKAQRSQTVELGRYPLHFLSGKEYEGTVTFKRRGDGTEFLVIKLNTRAPEEMIVLLTDQDGVTREVGRFQGATFIISLPEPLFFERVKKIELQAAGGGQIWAETQIHKES
;
A
#
# COMPACT_ATOMS: atom_id res chain seq x y z
N MET A 1 -33.38 19.25 -42.68
CA MET A 1 -33.09 18.66 -41.34
C MET A 1 -31.99 17.58 -41.40
N LYS A 2 -30.76 17.89 -41.84
CA LYS A 2 -29.65 16.90 -41.94
C LYS A 2 -28.44 17.17 -41.02
N GLY A 3 -28.42 18.30 -40.31
CA GLY A 3 -27.32 18.69 -39.41
C GLY A 3 -27.46 18.21 -37.97
N PHE A 4 -28.71 18.09 -37.48
CA PHE A 4 -29.01 17.80 -36.07
C PHE A 4 -28.50 16.42 -35.60
N SER A 5 -28.51 15.42 -36.49
CA SER A 5 -28.02 14.07 -36.19
C SER A 5 -26.51 14.02 -36.01
N ARG A 6 -25.74 14.77 -36.81
CA ARG A 6 -24.27 14.78 -36.71
C ARG A 6 -23.81 15.51 -35.45
N THR A 7 -24.41 16.66 -35.14
CA THR A 7 -24.13 17.39 -33.90
C THR A 7 -24.48 16.58 -32.66
N LEU A 8 -25.58 15.83 -32.67
CA LEU A 8 -25.95 14.94 -31.57
C LEU A 8 -24.92 13.82 -31.36
N ILE A 9 -24.41 13.23 -32.45
CA ILE A 9 -23.36 12.19 -32.40
C ILE A 9 -22.07 12.77 -31.80
N TYR A 10 -21.65 13.97 -32.22
CA TYR A 10 -20.45 14.61 -31.66
C TYR A 10 -20.60 14.92 -30.17
N VAL A 11 -21.76 15.42 -29.74
CA VAL A 11 -22.05 15.68 -28.32
C VAL A 11 -22.03 14.38 -27.52
N LEU A 12 -22.66 13.32 -28.02
CA LEU A 12 -22.63 12.00 -27.37
C LEU A 12 -21.20 11.48 -27.24
N PHE A 13 -20.38 11.62 -28.29
CA PHE A 13 -18.99 11.19 -28.29
C PHE A 13 -18.15 11.96 -27.26
N ILE A 14 -18.36 13.28 -27.15
CA ILE A 14 -17.72 14.12 -26.14
C ILE A 14 -18.12 13.67 -24.73
N VAL A 15 -19.41 13.41 -24.47
CA VAL A 15 -19.91 12.93 -23.16
C VAL A 15 -19.27 11.59 -22.79
N VAL A 16 -19.18 10.64 -23.72
CA VAL A 16 -18.54 9.34 -23.50
C VAL A 16 -17.05 9.49 -23.20
N ILE A 17 -16.34 10.34 -23.94
CA ILE A 17 -14.92 10.63 -23.70
C ILE A 17 -14.73 11.23 -22.30
N PHE A 18 -15.51 12.25 -21.93
CA PHE A 18 -15.45 12.86 -20.60
C PHE A 18 -15.73 11.85 -19.49
N TYR A 19 -16.72 10.97 -19.68
CA TYR A 19 -17.03 9.90 -18.74
C TYR A 19 -15.85 8.94 -18.55
N LEU A 20 -15.20 8.52 -19.64
CA LEU A 20 -14.01 7.66 -19.58
C LEU A 20 -12.81 8.35 -18.90
N PHE A 21 -12.61 9.64 -19.15
CA PHE A 21 -11.57 10.44 -18.48
C PHE A 21 -11.85 10.57 -16.98
N ALA A 22 -13.10 10.81 -16.58
CA ALA A 22 -13.50 10.90 -15.18
C ALA A 22 -13.26 9.57 -14.45
N LEU A 23 -13.65 8.44 -15.05
CA LEU A 23 -13.37 7.09 -14.53
C LEU A 23 -11.87 6.83 -14.34
N LYS A 24 -11.05 7.22 -15.33
CA LYS A 24 -9.59 7.05 -15.26
C LYS A 24 -8.96 7.92 -14.17
N ALA A 25 -9.44 9.16 -14.02
CA ALA A 25 -8.97 10.07 -12.98
C ALA A 25 -9.28 9.52 -11.57
N GLN A 26 -10.50 9.00 -11.36
CA GLN A 26 -10.91 8.42 -10.08
C GLN A 26 -10.06 7.19 -9.68
N ARG A 27 -9.72 6.32 -10.64
CA ARG A 27 -8.83 5.17 -10.39
C ARG A 27 -7.40 5.54 -9.98
N SER A 28 -6.94 6.76 -10.32
CA SER A 28 -5.59 7.23 -10.01
C SER A 28 -5.46 7.83 -8.61
N GLN A 29 -6.57 8.13 -7.94
CA GLN A 29 -6.53 8.68 -6.60
C GLN A 29 -6.12 7.60 -5.60
N THR A 30 -5.10 7.89 -4.79
CA THR A 30 -4.67 7.04 -3.68
C THR A 30 -4.90 7.79 -2.38
N VAL A 31 -5.61 7.17 -1.45
CA VAL A 31 -5.87 7.70 -0.11
C VAL A 31 -4.92 7.01 0.86
N GLU A 32 -4.33 7.78 1.77
CA GLU A 32 -3.54 7.23 2.89
C GLU A 32 -4.49 6.78 3.99
N LEU A 33 -4.41 5.50 4.38
CA LEU A 33 -5.25 4.91 5.43
C LEU A 33 -4.62 5.03 6.81
N GLY A 34 -3.29 5.00 6.89
CA GLY A 34 -2.55 5.13 8.13
C GLY A 34 -1.05 5.13 7.90
N ARG A 35 -0.32 5.80 8.80
CA ARG A 35 1.14 5.91 8.78
C ARG A 35 1.69 5.64 10.16
N TYR A 36 2.68 4.75 10.22
CA TYR A 36 3.25 4.26 11.46
C TYR A 36 4.78 4.26 11.38
N PRO A 37 5.47 4.72 12.43
CA PRO A 37 6.93 4.62 12.48
C PRO A 37 7.35 3.16 12.67
N LEU A 38 8.44 2.74 12.04
CA LEU A 38 9.10 1.47 12.35
C LEU A 38 10.02 1.65 13.55
N HIS A 39 9.85 0.81 14.56
CA HIS A 39 10.72 0.77 15.72
C HIS A 39 11.76 -0.34 15.54
N PHE A 40 13.04 0.02 15.54
CA PHE A 40 14.13 -0.93 15.33
C PHE A 40 14.64 -1.49 16.65
N LEU A 41 14.70 -2.81 16.74
CA LEU A 41 15.09 -3.55 17.93
C LEU A 41 16.61 -3.67 18.09
N SER A 42 17.38 -3.51 17.01
CA SER A 42 18.83 -3.79 17.01
C SER A 42 19.70 -2.63 17.50
N GLY A 43 19.12 -1.54 18.01
CA GLY A 43 19.87 -0.33 18.43
C GLY A 43 20.64 0.37 17.30
N LYS A 44 20.48 -0.07 16.05
CA LYS A 44 21.02 0.59 14.87
C LYS A 44 20.00 1.64 14.42
N GLU A 45 20.48 2.85 14.14
CA GLU A 45 19.72 4.03 13.68
C GLU A 45 19.14 3.83 12.26
N TYR A 46 18.32 2.81 12.09
CA TYR A 46 17.44 2.76 10.95
C TYR A 46 16.16 3.46 11.39
N GLU A 47 15.69 4.33 10.53
CA GLU A 47 14.39 4.94 10.66
C GLU A 47 13.58 4.51 9.46
N GLY A 48 12.30 4.31 9.67
CA GLY A 48 11.41 3.90 8.60
C GLY A 48 9.98 4.24 8.92
N THR A 49 9.19 4.27 7.86
CA THR A 49 7.75 4.49 7.93
C THR A 49 7.06 3.36 7.20
N VAL A 50 5.99 2.87 7.82
CA VAL A 50 4.99 2.09 7.14
C VAL A 50 3.82 3.00 6.79
N THR A 51 3.34 2.91 5.57
CA THR A 51 2.14 3.61 5.11
C THR A 51 1.20 2.61 4.45
N PHE A 52 -0.06 2.60 4.89
CA PHE A 52 -1.14 1.92 4.22
C PHE A 52 -1.86 2.89 3.30
N LYS A 53 -2.18 2.45 2.09
CA LYS A 53 -2.88 3.25 1.10
C LYS A 53 -3.97 2.43 0.42
N ARG A 54 -5.03 3.11 0.00
CA ARG A 54 -6.12 2.55 -0.81
C ARG A 54 -6.17 3.27 -2.13
N ARG A 55 -6.15 2.54 -3.24
CA ARG A 55 -6.35 3.09 -4.58
C ARG A 55 -7.85 3.27 -4.84
N GLY A 56 -8.23 4.14 -5.77
CA GLY A 56 -9.62 4.37 -6.17
C GLY A 56 -10.36 3.14 -6.71
N ASP A 57 -9.67 2.03 -7.00
CA ASP A 57 -10.29 0.74 -7.33
C ASP A 57 -10.60 -0.13 -6.08
N GLY A 58 -10.34 0.38 -4.87
CA GLY A 58 -10.52 -0.33 -3.61
C GLY A 58 -9.32 -1.15 -3.16
N THR A 59 -8.30 -1.32 -4.02
CA THR A 59 -7.11 -2.11 -3.69
C THR A 59 -6.30 -1.43 -2.61
N GLU A 60 -5.99 -2.16 -1.54
CA GLU A 60 -5.11 -1.69 -0.47
C GLU A 60 -3.68 -2.17 -0.68
N PHE A 61 -2.73 -1.29 -0.38
CA PHE A 61 -1.31 -1.59 -0.51
C PHE A 61 -0.52 -1.02 0.65
N LEU A 62 0.51 -1.78 1.01
CA LEU A 62 1.48 -1.50 2.02
C LEU A 62 2.71 -0.88 1.37
N VAL A 63 3.18 0.23 1.93
CA VAL A 63 4.42 0.88 1.55
C VAL A 63 5.32 0.93 2.77
N ILE A 64 6.47 0.28 2.71
CA ILE A 64 7.51 0.38 3.73
C ILE A 64 8.64 1.21 3.14
N LYS A 65 9.00 2.30 3.81
CA LYS A 65 10.14 3.15 3.44
C LYS A 65 11.12 3.18 4.58
N LEU A 66 12.36 2.84 4.28
CA LEU A 66 13.50 3.00 5.17
C LEU A 66 14.25 4.27 4.77
N ASN A 67 14.74 5.04 5.74
CA ASN A 67 15.54 6.24 5.50
C ASN A 67 16.92 5.89 4.90
N THR A 68 17.43 4.70 5.21
CA THR A 68 18.65 4.13 4.64
C THR A 68 18.37 2.75 4.04
N ARG A 69 19.23 2.31 3.12
CA ARG A 69 19.07 0.99 2.48
C ARG A 69 19.20 -0.12 3.53
N ALA A 70 18.33 -1.13 3.46
CA ALA A 70 18.47 -2.32 4.30
C ALA A 70 19.85 -2.97 4.09
N PRO A 71 20.58 -3.31 5.17
CA PRO A 71 21.92 -3.89 5.09
C PRO A 71 21.91 -5.33 4.55
N GLU A 72 20.79 -6.03 4.69
CA GLU A 72 20.56 -7.37 4.18
C GLU A 72 19.14 -7.50 3.58
N GLU A 73 18.83 -8.65 2.99
CA GLU A 73 17.48 -8.95 2.52
C GLU A 73 16.53 -9.08 3.72
N MET A 74 15.43 -8.35 3.65
CA MET A 74 14.41 -8.32 4.71
C MET A 74 13.15 -9.00 4.22
N ILE A 75 12.59 -9.86 5.07
CA ILE A 75 11.27 -10.48 4.94
C ILE A 75 10.27 -9.59 5.67
N VAL A 76 9.17 -9.27 4.99
CA VAL A 76 8.05 -8.52 5.56
C VAL A 76 6.99 -9.50 6.02
N LEU A 77 6.74 -9.47 7.32
CA LEU A 77 5.72 -10.28 7.97
C LEU A 77 4.58 -9.38 8.41
N LEU A 78 3.34 -9.80 8.13
CA LEU A 78 2.13 -9.15 8.62
C LEU A 78 1.41 -10.10 9.57
N THR A 79 1.07 -9.61 10.76
CA THR A 79 0.23 -10.31 11.72
C THR A 79 -1.15 -9.67 11.73
N ASP A 80 -2.18 -10.48 11.53
CA ASP A 80 -3.55 -10.02 11.62
C ASP A 80 -4.04 -9.89 13.08
N GLN A 81 -5.26 -9.40 13.27
CA GLN A 81 -5.89 -9.28 14.58
C GLN A 81 -6.14 -10.64 15.26
N ASP A 82 -6.29 -11.69 14.46
CA ASP A 82 -6.49 -13.07 14.92
C ASP A 82 -5.16 -13.74 15.35
N GLY A 83 -4.03 -13.05 15.16
CA GLY A 83 -2.69 -13.52 15.52
C GLY A 83 -2.02 -14.37 14.45
N VAL A 84 -2.58 -14.45 13.23
CA VAL A 84 -2.00 -15.17 12.11
C VAL A 84 -0.93 -14.31 11.44
N THR A 85 0.31 -14.79 11.44
CA THR A 85 1.44 -14.13 10.77
C THR A 85 1.66 -14.72 9.38
N ARG A 86 1.85 -13.87 8.38
CA ARG A 86 2.11 -14.26 6.98
C ARG A 86 3.29 -13.47 6.41
N GLU A 87 4.16 -14.16 5.69
CA GLU A 87 5.12 -13.52 4.80
C GLU A 87 4.37 -12.91 3.61
N VAL A 88 4.56 -11.61 3.39
CA VAL A 88 3.98 -10.93 2.22
C VAL A 88 5.01 -10.65 1.16
N GLY A 89 6.29 -10.55 1.51
CA GLY A 89 7.34 -10.43 0.50
C GLY A 89 8.70 -10.17 1.09
N ARG A 90 9.68 -10.03 0.20
CA ARG A 90 11.08 -9.80 0.52
C ARG A 90 11.58 -8.57 -0.21
N PHE A 91 12.53 -7.86 0.37
CA PHE A 91 13.17 -6.73 -0.29
C PHE A 91 14.61 -6.51 0.16
N GLN A 92 15.43 -5.99 -0.75
CA GLN A 92 16.80 -5.57 -0.51
C GLN A 92 16.98 -4.14 -1.01
N GLY A 93 16.43 -3.17 -0.27
CA GLY A 93 16.35 -1.78 -0.71
C GLY A 93 15.91 -0.82 0.40
N ALA A 94 15.60 0.41 0.00
CA ALA A 94 15.04 1.43 0.89
C ALA A 94 13.51 1.53 0.82
N THR A 95 12.86 0.88 -0.16
CA THR A 95 11.41 0.93 -0.31
C THR A 95 10.87 -0.42 -0.74
N PHE A 96 9.79 -0.84 -0.09
CA PHE A 96 9.01 -2.03 -0.43
C PHE A 96 7.55 -1.61 -0.62
N ILE A 97 6.92 -2.11 -1.67
CA ILE A 97 5.53 -1.81 -2.02
C ILE A 97 4.85 -3.10 -2.41
N ILE A 98 3.71 -3.39 -1.79
CA ILE A 98 2.94 -4.59 -2.10
C ILE A 98 1.45 -4.35 -1.91
N SER A 99 0.63 -4.92 -2.79
CA SER A 99 -0.82 -5.02 -2.55
C SER A 99 -1.08 -6.01 -1.43
N LEU A 100 -1.95 -5.66 -0.48
CA LEU A 100 -2.28 -6.57 0.61
C LEU A 100 -2.97 -7.83 0.03
N PRO A 101 -2.52 -9.04 0.40
CA PRO A 101 -3.10 -10.28 -0.09
C PRO A 101 -4.47 -10.51 0.56
N GLU A 102 -5.48 -10.87 -0.22
CA GLU A 102 -6.80 -11.21 0.33
C GLU A 102 -6.71 -12.42 1.29
N PRO A 103 -7.50 -12.46 2.39
CA PRO A 103 -8.48 -11.46 2.85
C PRO A 103 -7.89 -10.45 3.85
N LEU A 104 -6.61 -10.08 3.72
CA LEU A 104 -5.94 -9.11 4.59
C LEU A 104 -6.21 -7.69 4.09
N PHE A 105 -6.77 -6.87 4.97
CA PHE A 105 -6.99 -5.44 4.77
C PHE A 105 -6.29 -4.69 5.90
N PHE A 106 -5.99 -3.42 5.71
CA PHE A 106 -5.45 -2.52 6.72
C PHE A 106 -6.17 -2.65 8.05
N GLU A 107 -7.50 -2.75 8.01
CA GLU A 107 -8.33 -2.90 9.21
C GLU A 107 -8.05 -4.19 9.99
N ARG A 108 -7.55 -5.23 9.34
CA ARG A 108 -7.22 -6.50 9.99
C ARG A 108 -5.76 -6.62 10.37
N VAL A 109 -4.89 -5.70 9.95
CA VAL A 109 -3.47 -5.74 10.33
C VAL A 109 -3.29 -5.24 11.75
N LYS A 110 -2.64 -6.04 12.58
CA LYS A 110 -2.30 -5.71 13.98
C LYS A 110 -0.84 -5.31 14.12
N LYS A 111 0.06 -6.04 13.47
CA LYS A 111 1.51 -5.87 13.60
C LYS A 111 2.20 -6.09 12.26
N ILE A 112 3.33 -5.41 12.08
CA ILE A 112 4.24 -5.62 10.96
C ILE A 112 5.63 -5.83 11.54
N GLU A 113 6.33 -6.83 11.02
CA GLU A 113 7.70 -7.16 11.40
C GLU A 113 8.59 -7.21 10.16
N LEU A 114 9.80 -6.69 10.30
CA LEU A 114 10.87 -6.84 9.33
C LEU A 114 11.88 -7.84 9.90
N GLN A 115 11.99 -8.99 9.25
CA GLN A 115 12.87 -10.08 9.65
C GLN A 115 14.04 -10.22 8.67
N ALA A 116 15.25 -10.42 9.16
CA ALA A 116 16.39 -10.73 8.31
C ALA A 116 16.25 -12.11 7.68
N ALA A 117 16.38 -12.19 6.35
CA ALA A 117 16.26 -13.46 5.62
C ALA A 117 17.39 -14.45 5.97
N GLY A 118 18.59 -13.93 6.29
CA GLY A 118 19.76 -14.76 6.57
C GLY A 118 19.83 -15.36 7.98
N GLY A 119 19.15 -14.75 8.97
CA GLY A 119 19.30 -15.12 10.38
C GLY A 119 18.00 -15.26 11.17
N GLY A 120 16.84 -14.98 10.55
CA GLY A 120 15.54 -15.05 11.22
C GLY A 120 15.34 -14.01 12.34
N GLN A 121 16.29 -13.11 12.55
CA GLN A 121 16.21 -12.06 13.56
C GLN A 121 15.18 -11.01 13.14
N ILE A 122 14.31 -10.58 14.07
CA ILE A 122 13.42 -9.43 13.86
C ILE A 122 14.24 -8.16 14.09
N TRP A 123 14.28 -7.30 13.08
CA TRP A 123 15.04 -6.05 13.09
C TRP A 123 14.19 -4.85 13.45
N ALA A 124 12.97 -4.82 12.93
CA ALA A 124 12.04 -3.73 13.17
C ALA A 124 10.63 -4.26 13.31
N GLU A 125 9.83 -3.56 14.11
CA GLU A 125 8.42 -3.81 14.23
C GLU A 125 7.62 -2.52 14.36
N THR A 126 6.36 -2.58 13.97
CA THR A 126 5.38 -1.57 14.33
C THR A 126 4.08 -2.24 14.73
N GLN A 127 3.46 -1.71 15.79
CA GLN A 127 2.10 -2.05 16.17
C GLN A 127 1.15 -1.07 15.49
N ILE A 128 0.08 -1.59 14.91
CA ILE A 128 -0.96 -0.77 14.28
C ILE A 128 -2.00 -0.47 15.35
N HIS A 129 -1.77 0.60 16.12
CA HIS A 129 -2.80 1.17 16.99
C HIS A 129 -3.70 2.08 16.15
N LYS A 130 -4.98 1.74 16.09
CA LYS A 130 -5.99 2.62 15.52
C LYS A 130 -6.38 3.61 16.61
N GLU A 131 -6.17 4.90 16.38
CA GLU A 131 -6.91 5.91 17.15
C GLU A 131 -8.37 5.77 16.72
N SER A 132 -9.20 5.30 17.66
CA SER A 132 -10.65 5.13 17.50
C SER A 132 -11.38 6.46 17.56
#